data_AF-A0AA97ERU3-F1
#
_entry.id   AF-A0AA97ERU3-F1
#
_cell.length_a   1.000
_cell.length_b   1.000
_cell.length_c   1.000
_cell.angle_alpha   90.00
_cell.angle_beta   90.00
_cell.angle_gamma   90.00
#
_symmetry.space_group_name_H-M   'P 1'
#
loop_
_entity.id
_entity.type
_entity.pdbx_description
1 polymer ?
#
loop_
_entity_poly.entity_id
_entity_poly.type
_entity_poly.pdbx_seq_one_letter_code
_entity_poly.pdbx_strand_id
1 'polypeptide(L)' 'MRTSVILFSVLFMLSATSCATYVESRPAKVTVIKKAPKHYKIVKIKGKRYYFWNGNHYRKTRKGYIFVRV' A
#
# COMPACT_ATOMS: atom_id res chain seq x y z
N MET A 1 0.19 -41.01 32.83
CA MET A 1 -0.95 -40.35 32.16
C MET A 1 -1.13 -38.90 32.62
N ARG A 2 -1.26 -38.62 33.92
CA ARG A 2 -1.38 -37.23 34.44
C ARG A 2 -0.24 -36.29 34.02
N THR A 3 1.01 -36.74 34.08
CA THR A 3 2.20 -35.94 33.71
C THR A 3 2.25 -35.62 32.22
N SER A 4 1.92 -36.59 31.36
CA SER A 4 1.87 -36.39 29.90
C SER A 4 0.80 -35.37 29.49
N VAL A 5 -0.37 -35.38 30.14
CA VAL A 5 -1.45 -34.41 29.88
C VAL A 5 -1.02 -32.99 30.25
N ILE A 6 -0.30 -32.82 31.36
CA ILE A 6 0.23 -31.52 31.79
C ILE A 6 1.29 -31.01 30.81
N LEU A 7 2.14 -31.89 30.30
CA LEU A 7 3.18 -31.52 29.32
C LEU A 7 2.55 -31.03 28.01
N PHE A 8 1.53 -31.74 27.52
CA PHE A 8 0.82 -31.36 26.30
C PHE A 8 0.02 -30.06 26.46
N SER A 9 -0.58 -29.79 27.62
CA SER A 9 -1.32 -28.56 27.85
C SER A 9 -0.42 -27.32 27.90
N VAL A 10 0.76 -27.45 28.51
CA VAL A 10 1.75 -26.37 28.53
C VAL A 10 2.27 -26.10 27.12
N LEU A 11 2.63 -27.14 26.36
CA LEU A 11 3.12 -26.99 24.99
C LEU A 11 2.10 -26.28 24.08
N PHE A 12 0.82 -26.59 24.23
CA PHE A 12 -0.27 -25.98 23.46
C PHE A 12 -0.47 -24.49 23.80
N MET A 13 -0.32 -24.10 25.07
CA MET A 13 -0.43 -22.69 25.49
C MET A 13 0.73 -21.83 25.00
N LEU A 14 1.95 -22.38 24.90
CA LEU A 14 3.10 -21.64 24.35
C LEU A 14 2.92 -21.32 22.85
N SER A 15 2.30 -22.21 22.08
CA SER A 15 2.05 -21.99 20.65
C SER A 15 0.99 -20.92 20.33
N ALA A 16 0.21 -20.46 21.31
CA ALA A 16 -0.84 -19.44 21.10
C ALA A 16 -0.31 -17.99 21.17
N THR A 17 0.95 -17.78 21.58
CA THR A 17 1.54 -16.43 21.71
C THR A 17 2.14 -15.94 20.39
N SER A 18 1.29 -15.75 19.37
CA SER A 18 1.69 -15.12 18.12
C SER A 18 1.88 -13.61 18.33
N CYS A 19 3.12 -13.13 18.41
CA CYS A 19 3.48 -11.71 18.39
C CYS A 19 3.35 -11.10 16.98
N ALA A 20 2.23 -11.31 16.31
CA ALA A 20 1.97 -10.70 15.01
C ALA A 20 1.69 -9.20 15.19
N THR A 21 2.61 -8.35 14.76
CA THR A 21 2.43 -6.89 14.78
C THR A 21 1.40 -6.48 13.73
N TYR A 22 0.26 -5.94 14.16
CA TYR A 22 -0.72 -5.33 13.25
C TYR A 22 -0.21 -3.96 12.78
N VAL A 23 -0.08 -3.80 11.46
CA VAL A 23 0.22 -2.50 10.84
C VAL A 23 -1.05 -1.95 10.20
N GLU A 24 -1.55 -0.85 10.74
CA GLU A 24 -2.69 -0.14 10.17
C GLU A 24 -2.25 0.68 8.93
N SER A 25 -2.82 0.38 7.77
CA SER A 25 -2.58 1.20 6.57
C SER A 25 -3.42 2.48 6.65
N ARG A 26 -2.79 3.61 6.95
CA ARG A 26 -3.47 4.92 6.90
C ARG A 26 -3.56 5.43 5.45
N PRO A 27 -4.75 5.81 4.96
CA PRO A 27 -4.87 6.36 3.61
C PRO A 27 -4.15 7.70 3.53
N ALA A 28 -3.21 7.82 2.59
CA ALA A 28 -2.56 9.09 2.31
C ALA A 28 -3.59 10.11 1.79
N LYS A 29 -3.50 11.36 2.26
CA LYS A 29 -4.28 12.47 1.68
C LYS A 29 -3.73 12.75 0.28
N VAL A 30 -4.42 12.30 -0.76
CA VAL A 30 -4.02 12.49 -2.16
C VAL A 30 -4.85 13.59 -2.79
N THR A 31 -4.18 14.59 -3.37
CA THR A 31 -4.84 15.61 -4.18
C THR A 31 -5.19 15.03 -5.56
N VAL A 32 -6.48 15.03 -5.90
CA VAL A 32 -6.97 14.56 -7.19
C VAL A 32 -7.25 15.74 -8.11
N ILE A 33 -6.57 15.77 -9.24
CA ILE A 33 -6.76 16.78 -10.28
C ILE A 33 -7.79 16.25 -11.27
N LYS A 34 -8.96 16.88 -11.36
CA LYS A 34 -10.05 16.41 -12.23
C LYS A 34 -9.76 16.58 -13.73
N LYS A 35 -9.14 17.71 -14.11
CA LYS A 35 -8.87 18.07 -15.51
C LYS A 35 -7.37 18.27 -15.71
N ALA A 36 -6.80 17.56 -16.68
CA ALA A 36 -5.41 17.77 -17.08
C ALA A 36 -5.26 19.12 -17.83
N PRO A 37 -4.10 19.78 -17.72
CA PRO A 37 -3.79 20.96 -18.52
C PRO A 37 -3.83 20.65 -20.02
N LYS A 38 -3.93 21.68 -20.89
CA LYS A 38 -3.97 21.45 -22.35
C LYS A 38 -2.67 20.85 -22.92
N HIS A 39 -1.50 21.22 -22.38
CA HIS A 39 -0.18 20.87 -22.94
C HIS A 39 0.60 19.86 -22.09
N TYR A 40 -0.05 18.80 -21.62
CA TYR A 40 0.66 17.72 -20.91
C TYR A 40 1.48 16.86 -21.88
N LYS A 41 2.55 16.25 -21.36
CA LYS A 41 3.33 15.24 -22.07
C LYS A 41 3.02 13.86 -21.51
N ILE A 42 3.09 12.83 -22.34
CA ILE A 42 2.97 11.44 -21.88
C ILE A 42 4.38 10.85 -21.86
N VAL A 43 4.80 10.35 -20.70
CA VAL A 43 6.11 9.71 -20.51
C VAL A 43 5.93 8.27 -20.07
N LYS A 44 6.83 7.39 -20.50
CA LYS A 44 6.86 5.98 -20.05
C LYS A 44 8.08 5.78 -19.18
N ILE A 45 7.86 5.32 -17.94
CA ILE A 45 8.93 5.02 -16.98
C ILE A 45 8.72 3.58 -16.53
N LYS A 46 9.74 2.72 -16.72
CA LYS A 46 9.67 1.27 -16.42
C LYS A 46 8.43 0.59 -17.01
N GLY A 47 8.10 0.92 -18.27
CA GLY A 47 6.93 0.40 -18.99
C GLY A 47 5.57 0.97 -18.57
N LYS A 48 5.50 1.80 -17.52
CA LYS A 48 4.25 2.42 -17.05
C LYS A 48 4.07 3.82 -17.63
N ARG A 49 2.85 4.15 -18.05
CA ARG A 49 2.49 5.46 -18.60
C ARG A 49 2.20 6.47 -17.48
N TYR A 50 2.90 7.60 -17.53
CA TYR A 50 2.68 8.76 -16.68
C TYR A 50 2.36 9.99 -17.53
N TYR A 51 1.62 10.90 -16.93
CA TYR A 51 1.28 12.19 -17.51
C TYR A 51 2.15 13.24 -16.82
N PHE A 52 2.91 14.00 -17.59
CA PHE A 52 3.89 14.96 -17.10
C PHE A 52 3.45 16.37 -17.44
N TRP A 53 3.37 17.22 -16.43
CA TRP A 53 3.17 18.66 -16.59
C TRP A 53 3.74 19.39 -15.39
N ASN A 54 4.15 20.64 -15.59
CA ASN A 54 4.69 21.50 -14.52
C ASN A 54 5.79 20.81 -13.67
N GLY A 55 6.68 20.05 -14.30
CA GLY A 55 7.77 19.34 -13.61
C GLY A 55 7.35 18.06 -12.86
N ASN A 56 6.06 17.72 -12.84
CA ASN A 56 5.51 16.67 -11.99
C ASN A 56 4.96 15.50 -12.81
N HIS A 57 5.05 14.30 -12.22
CA HIS A 57 4.48 13.07 -12.78
C HIS A 57 3.12 12.79 -12.16
N TYR A 58 2.18 12.37 -13.00
CA TYR A 58 0.83 12.06 -12.59
C TYR A 58 0.36 10.73 -13.17
N ARG A 59 -0.45 10.03 -12.40
CA ARG A 59 -1.10 8.78 -12.80
C ARG A 59 -2.59 9.02 -12.98
N LYS A 60 -3.14 8.53 -14.08
CA LYS A 60 -4.59 8.56 -14.32
C LYS A 60 -5.28 7.51 -13.45
N THR A 61 -6.38 7.91 -12.83
CA THR A 61 -7.29 7.11 -11.99
C THR A 61 -8.73 7.28 -12.47
N ARG A 62 -9.68 6.53 -11.90
CA ARG A 62 -11.12 6.69 -12.21
C ARG A 62 -11.65 8.09 -11.86
N LYS A 63 -11.08 8.76 -10.85
CA LYS A 63 -11.55 10.07 -10.35
C LYS A 63 -10.80 11.27 -10.94
N GLY A 64 -9.74 11.04 -11.70
CA GLY A 64 -8.86 12.10 -12.22
C GLY A 64 -7.40 11.70 -12.21
N TYR A 65 -6.50 12.65 -12.00
CA TYR A 65 -5.06 12.43 -11.98
C TYR A 65 -4.50 12.65 -10.58
N ILE A 66 -3.61 11.75 -10.16
CA ILE A 66 -2.93 11.84 -8.86
C ILE A 66 -1.45 12.11 -9.08
N PHE A 67 -0.87 12.97 -8.25
CA PHE A 67 0.58 13.18 -8.22
C PHE A 67 1.29 11.88 -7.79
N VAL A 68 2.37 11.56 -8.47
CA VAL A 68 3.23 10.41 -8.14
C VAL A 68 4.67 10.87 -8.13
N ARG A 69 5.38 10.56 -7.06
CA ARG A 69 6.84 10.64 -7.04
C ARG A 69 7.36 9.40 -7.76
N VAL A 70 7.81 9.59 -9.00
CA VAL A 70 8.40 8.53 -9.85
C VAL A 70 9.91 8.57 -9.74
#